data_AF-A0A356M5C5-F1
#
_entry.id   AF-A0A356M5C5-F1
#
_cell.length_a   1.000
_cell.length_b   1.000
_cell.length_c   1.000
_cell.angle_alpha   90.00
_cell.angle_beta   90.00
_cell.angle_gamma   90.00
#
_symmetry.space_group_name_H-M   'P 1'
#
loop_
_entity.id
_entity.type
_entity.pdbx_description
1 polymer ?
#
loop_
_entity_poly.entity_id
_entity_poly.type
_entity_poly.pdbx_seq_one_letter_code
_entity_poly.pdbx_strand_id
1 'polypeptide(L)'
;MPNGNLSTTVETGDETGAVRSPEPDCPDEQSALAAAWSERIGRMCYDSALDAVGGWALAYRPLSRDREYGALLYEINVDGGKIFSFSKTYKGMNQWWFIRANTLWPLLRTYFWPSFLRYGGKAIAWVHSHPDCQPGYHNDFPSKEDLFLLKLPRIHEVYVVPYKYCCESYAIIRASAKDTWLH
;
A
#
# COMPACT_ATOMS: atom_id res chain seq x y z
N MET A 1 11.45 56.05 1.90
CA MET A 1 12.66 55.47 2.53
C MET A 1 12.50 55.58 4.04
N PRO A 2 13.08 54.69 4.87
CA PRO A 2 12.91 53.23 4.78
C PRO A 2 12.67 52.56 6.17
N ASN A 3 12.19 51.30 6.17
CA ASN A 3 12.24 50.31 7.27
C ASN A 3 11.47 50.66 8.57
N GLY A 4 10.92 49.74 9.38
CA GLY A 4 10.86 48.28 9.36
C GLY A 4 10.07 47.82 10.62
N ASN A 5 9.72 46.56 10.87
CA ASN A 5 9.97 45.28 10.19
C ASN A 5 8.71 44.39 10.28
N LEU A 6 8.64 43.28 9.53
CA LEU A 6 7.72 42.17 9.76
C LEU A 6 8.52 40.86 9.67
N SER A 7 8.52 40.07 10.75
CA SER A 7 9.29 38.84 10.85
C SER A 7 8.55 37.68 10.20
N THR A 8 8.92 37.32 8.98
CA THR A 8 8.40 36.13 8.30
C THR A 8 9.16 34.91 8.78
N THR A 9 8.61 34.19 9.77
CA THR A 9 9.05 32.83 10.08
C THR A 9 8.58 31.93 8.94
N VAL A 10 9.50 31.51 8.08
CA VAL A 10 9.22 30.47 7.09
C VAL A 10 9.28 29.13 7.82
N GLU A 11 8.12 28.54 8.11
CA GLU A 11 8.06 27.14 8.49
C GLU A 11 8.45 26.29 7.28
N THR A 12 9.67 25.75 7.32
CA THR A 12 10.12 24.73 6.38
C THR A 12 9.35 23.45 6.66
N GLY A 13 8.41 23.11 5.78
CA GLY A 13 7.69 21.84 5.84
C GLY A 13 8.67 20.66 5.78
N ASP A 14 8.55 19.77 6.76
CA ASP A 14 9.39 18.58 6.89
C ASP A 14 8.84 17.47 5.96
N GLU A 15 9.45 17.29 4.78
CA GLU A 15 9.07 16.28 3.78
C GLU A 15 9.45 14.84 4.18
N THR A 16 9.56 14.54 5.47
CA THR A 16 9.93 13.20 6.01
C THR A 16 8.73 12.32 6.38
N GLY A 17 7.58 12.53 5.73
CA GLY A 17 6.24 11.96 6.01
C GLY A 17 6.16 10.50 6.50
N ALA A 18 6.52 10.29 7.77
CA ALA A 18 6.46 9.04 8.50
C ALA A 18 5.24 9.08 9.42
N VAL A 19 4.11 8.55 8.94
CA VAL A 19 2.85 8.52 9.67
C VAL A 19 2.97 7.50 10.81
N ARG A 20 3.43 7.95 11.99
CA ARG A 20 3.16 7.25 13.24
C ARG A 20 1.65 7.08 13.38
N SER A 21 1.22 5.89 13.83
CA SER A 21 -0.17 5.44 13.88
C SER A 21 -1.16 6.60 13.97
N PRO A 22 -1.95 6.87 12.92
CA PRO A 22 -2.97 7.90 13.03
C PRO A 22 -3.92 7.48 14.16
N GLU A 23 -4.40 8.46 14.91
CA GLU A 23 -5.67 8.29 15.61
C GLU A 23 -6.74 7.89 14.58
N PRO A 24 -7.90 7.33 14.96
CA PRO A 24 -8.94 7.02 13.99
C PRO A 24 -9.59 8.31 13.47
N ASP A 25 -8.84 9.05 12.66
CA ASP A 25 -9.31 10.13 11.82
C ASP A 25 -10.52 9.60 11.03
N CYS A 26 -11.58 10.41 11.03
CA CYS A 26 -12.73 10.14 10.18
C CYS A 26 -12.22 9.91 8.76
N PRO A 27 -12.69 8.88 8.03
CA PRO A 27 -12.26 8.67 6.65
C PRO A 27 -12.55 9.95 5.87
N ASP A 28 -11.49 10.58 5.36
CA ASP A 28 -11.60 11.80 4.55
C ASP A 28 -12.67 11.61 3.47
N GLU A 29 -13.49 12.64 3.26
CA GLU A 29 -14.63 12.55 2.35
C GLU A 29 -14.12 12.28 0.93
N GLN A 30 -14.27 11.02 0.50
CA GLN A 30 -13.82 10.52 -0.79
C GLN A 30 -14.29 11.46 -1.90
N SER A 31 -13.37 11.92 -2.75
CA SER A 31 -13.72 12.95 -3.74
C SER A 31 -14.82 12.46 -4.68
N ALA A 32 -15.62 13.40 -5.20
CA ALA A 32 -16.64 13.08 -6.21
C ALA A 32 -16.05 12.37 -7.45
N LEU A 33 -14.75 12.58 -7.74
CA LEU A 33 -14.02 11.91 -8.80
C LEU A 33 -13.77 10.43 -8.46
N ALA A 34 -13.25 10.14 -7.27
CA ALA A 34 -13.04 8.78 -6.78
C ALA A 34 -14.37 8.03 -6.62
N ALA A 35 -15.43 8.67 -6.12
CA ALA A 35 -16.77 8.09 -6.00
C ALA A 35 -17.37 7.72 -7.37
N ALA A 36 -17.41 8.68 -8.32
CA ALA A 36 -17.96 8.45 -9.66
C ALA A 36 -17.17 7.39 -10.45
N TRP A 37 -15.85 7.34 -10.29
CA TRP A 37 -15.06 6.26 -10.87
C TRP A 37 -15.29 4.93 -10.19
N SER A 38 -15.51 4.89 -8.87
CA SER A 38 -15.80 3.65 -8.14
C SER A 38 -17.05 2.96 -8.67
N GLU A 39 -18.11 3.73 -8.93
CA GLU A 39 -19.32 3.28 -9.61
C GLU A 39 -19.00 2.76 -11.02
N ARG A 40 -18.29 3.55 -11.84
CA ARG A 40 -17.94 3.22 -13.23
C ARG A 40 -17.13 1.93 -13.40
N ILE A 41 -16.24 1.61 -12.45
CA ILE A 41 -15.39 0.41 -12.52
C ILE A 41 -15.92 -0.77 -11.68
N GLY A 42 -16.92 -0.54 -10.82
CA GLY A 42 -17.48 -1.53 -9.89
C GLY A 42 -16.50 -1.94 -8.78
N ARG A 43 -15.60 -1.04 -8.35
CA ARG A 43 -14.53 -1.27 -7.36
C ARG A 43 -14.18 0.04 -6.68
N MET A 44 -13.79 0.01 -5.41
CA MET A 44 -13.39 1.22 -4.70
C MET A 44 -12.17 1.90 -5.35
N CYS A 45 -12.27 3.20 -5.56
CA CYS A 45 -11.19 4.11 -5.94
C CYS A 45 -10.83 5.01 -4.75
N TYR A 46 -9.64 5.59 -4.77
CA TYR A 46 -9.13 6.49 -3.73
C TYR A 46 -8.37 7.64 -4.37
N ASP A 47 -8.28 8.77 -3.66
CA ASP A 47 -7.61 9.97 -4.14
C ASP A 47 -6.08 9.92 -3.96
N SER A 48 -5.59 9.13 -3.00
CA SER A 48 -4.16 8.79 -2.89
C SER A 48 -3.87 7.29 -2.87
N ALA A 49 -2.61 6.95 -3.14
CA ALA A 49 -2.10 5.59 -3.02
C ALA A 49 -2.09 5.08 -1.57
N LEU A 50 -1.89 5.97 -0.59
CA LEU A 50 -1.81 5.58 0.82
C LEU A 50 -3.20 5.29 1.39
N ASP A 51 -4.22 6.08 1.04
CA ASP A 51 -5.61 5.84 1.46
C ASP A 51 -6.14 4.54 0.86
N ALA A 52 -5.76 4.24 -0.38
CA ALA A 52 -6.03 2.95 -0.99
C ALA A 52 -5.44 1.81 -0.14
N VAL A 53 -4.14 1.87 0.18
CA VAL A 53 -3.47 0.85 0.99
C VAL A 53 -4.07 0.78 2.41
N GLY A 54 -4.48 1.91 2.99
CA GLY A 54 -5.23 1.99 4.26
C GLY A 54 -6.56 1.25 4.20
N GLY A 55 -7.42 1.56 3.22
CA GLY A 55 -8.70 0.88 3.00
C GLY A 55 -8.53 -0.62 2.71
N TRP A 56 -7.49 -1.00 1.97
CA TRP A 56 -7.14 -2.42 1.75
C TRP A 56 -6.68 -3.09 3.04
N ALA A 57 -5.84 -2.42 3.85
CA ALA A 57 -5.33 -2.94 5.11
C ALA A 57 -6.47 -3.16 6.12
N LEU A 58 -7.42 -2.22 6.23
CA LEU A 58 -8.61 -2.37 7.06
C LEU A 58 -9.45 -3.59 6.65
N ALA A 59 -9.61 -3.84 5.35
CA ALA A 59 -10.38 -4.97 4.84
C ALA A 59 -9.67 -6.33 4.98
N TYR A 60 -8.34 -6.39 4.81
CA TYR A 60 -7.60 -7.65 4.68
C TYR A 60 -6.69 -8.01 5.85
N ARG A 61 -6.26 -7.07 6.70
CA ARG A 61 -5.48 -7.38 7.92
C ARG A 61 -6.24 -8.33 8.86
N PRO A 62 -7.53 -8.14 9.19
CA PRO A 62 -8.24 -9.08 10.08
C PRO A 62 -8.33 -10.51 9.54
N LEU A 63 -8.23 -10.67 8.22
CA LEU A 63 -8.31 -11.96 7.53
C LEU A 63 -6.95 -12.66 7.41
N SER A 64 -5.83 -11.96 7.59
CA SER A 64 -4.49 -12.45 7.25
C SER A 64 -3.84 -13.36 8.29
N ARG A 65 -4.46 -13.57 9.47
CA ARG A 65 -3.88 -14.35 10.59
C ARG A 65 -3.13 -15.61 10.16
N ASP A 66 -3.74 -16.45 9.34
CA ASP A 66 -3.17 -17.75 8.94
C ASP A 66 -2.61 -17.74 7.50
N ARG A 67 -2.63 -16.59 6.81
CA ARG A 67 -2.28 -16.50 5.38
C ARG A 67 -1.99 -15.09 4.89
N GLU A 68 -1.12 -15.00 3.90
CA GLU A 68 -1.00 -13.78 3.11
C GLU A 68 -2.22 -13.55 2.19
N TYR A 69 -2.51 -12.28 1.92
CA TYR A 69 -3.37 -11.80 0.84
C TYR A 69 -2.59 -10.74 0.06
N GLY A 70 -2.86 -10.55 -1.24
CA GLY A 70 -2.22 -9.45 -1.97
C GLY A 70 -2.95 -8.99 -3.23
N ALA A 71 -2.68 -7.75 -3.64
CA ALA A 71 -3.27 -7.09 -4.78
C ALA A 71 -2.29 -6.08 -5.43
N LEU A 72 -2.43 -5.88 -6.74
CA LEU A 72 -1.73 -4.78 -7.44
C LEU A 72 -2.54 -3.49 -7.28
N LEU A 73 -1.87 -2.43 -6.88
CA LEU A 73 -2.38 -1.06 -6.89
C LEU A 73 -2.18 -0.46 -8.28
N TYR A 74 -3.24 0.09 -8.85
CA TYR A 74 -3.23 0.78 -10.12
C TYR A 74 -3.43 2.28 -9.93
N GLU A 75 -2.61 3.09 -10.59
CA GLU A 75 -2.87 4.50 -10.86
C GLU A 75 -3.68 4.60 -12.17
N ILE A 76 -4.80 5.30 -12.14
CA ILE A 76 -5.59 5.66 -13.34
C ILE A 76 -5.54 7.18 -13.46
N ASN A 77 -5.15 7.69 -14.63
CA ASN A 77 -5.09 9.13 -14.90
C ASN A 77 -6.43 9.53 -15.53
N VAL A 78 -7.12 10.51 -14.94
CA VAL A 78 -8.52 10.83 -15.24
C VAL A 78 -8.72 12.34 -15.27
N ASP A 79 -8.97 12.91 -16.45
CA ASP A 79 -9.31 14.33 -16.67
C ASP A 79 -8.41 15.35 -15.93
N GLY A 80 -7.10 15.08 -15.90
CA GLY A 80 -6.09 15.92 -15.23
C GLY A 80 -5.79 15.52 -13.78
N GLY A 81 -6.64 14.72 -13.16
CA GLY A 81 -6.43 14.09 -11.85
C GLY A 81 -5.89 12.66 -11.92
N LYS A 82 -5.71 12.07 -10.75
CA LYS A 82 -5.32 10.66 -10.56
C LYS A 82 -6.26 10.02 -9.55
N ILE A 83 -6.55 8.74 -9.76
CA ILE A 83 -7.25 7.89 -8.81
C ILE A 83 -6.53 6.55 -8.69
N PHE A 84 -6.72 5.90 -7.54
CA PHE A 84 -6.01 4.68 -7.17
C PHE A 84 -7.01 3.55 -6.88
N SER A 85 -6.80 2.36 -7.44
CA SER A 85 -7.68 1.20 -7.20
C SER A 85 -6.93 -0.13 -7.30
N PHE A 86 -7.43 -1.18 -6.63
CA PHE A 86 -6.80 -2.49 -6.61
C PHE A 86 -7.36 -3.46 -7.64
N SER A 87 -6.49 -4.36 -8.11
CA SER A 87 -6.90 -5.63 -8.71
C SER A 87 -7.88 -6.41 -7.83
N LYS A 88 -8.35 -7.57 -8.30
CA LYS A 88 -8.85 -8.56 -7.36
C LYS A 88 -7.75 -8.85 -6.31
N THR A 89 -8.11 -8.92 -5.04
CA THR A 89 -7.21 -9.44 -4.00
C THR A 89 -7.18 -10.94 -4.08
N TYR A 90 -5.99 -11.51 -4.06
CA TYR A 90 -5.75 -12.95 -4.13
C TYR A 90 -5.29 -13.46 -2.77
N LYS A 91 -5.73 -14.67 -2.41
CA LYS A 91 -5.16 -15.44 -1.31
C LYS A 91 -3.76 -15.92 -1.72
N GLY A 92 -2.78 -15.79 -0.84
CA GLY A 92 -1.45 -16.39 -1.02
C GLY A 92 -1.53 -17.91 -1.16
N MET A 93 -0.52 -18.49 -1.79
CA MET A 93 -0.40 -19.95 -1.85
C MET A 93 -0.03 -20.51 -0.48
N ASN A 94 -0.64 -21.63 -0.10
CA ASN A 94 -0.14 -22.42 1.03
C ASN A 94 1.28 -22.92 0.71
N GLN A 95 2.07 -23.22 1.74
CA GLN A 95 3.36 -23.89 1.55
C GLN A 95 3.17 -25.19 0.75
N TRP A 96 4.00 -25.39 -0.27
CA TRP A 96 3.98 -26.60 -1.09
C TRP A 96 5.40 -27.16 -1.23
N TRP A 97 5.64 -28.29 -0.58
CA TRP A 97 6.94 -28.95 -0.49
C TRP A 97 8.05 -28.00 0.02
N PHE A 98 8.96 -27.55 -0.85
CA PHE A 98 10.04 -26.61 -0.54
C PHE A 98 9.66 -25.13 -0.75
N ILE A 99 8.52 -24.86 -1.40
CA ILE A 99 8.05 -23.49 -1.68
C ILE A 99 7.30 -22.97 -0.46
N ARG A 100 7.88 -21.95 0.20
CA ARG A 100 7.23 -21.22 1.30
C ARG A 100 5.88 -20.64 0.85
N ALA A 101 4.93 -20.55 1.77
CA ALA A 101 3.70 -19.79 1.55
C ALA A 101 4.07 -18.36 1.15
N ASN A 102 3.50 -17.85 0.06
CA ASN A 102 3.73 -16.50 -0.44
C ASN A 102 2.62 -16.05 -1.41
N THR A 103 2.61 -14.76 -1.73
CA THR A 103 1.74 -14.16 -2.74
C THR A 103 2.41 -13.86 -4.08
N LEU A 104 3.67 -14.28 -4.28
CA LEU A 104 4.45 -14.02 -5.50
C LEU A 104 3.80 -14.58 -6.77
N TRP A 105 3.29 -15.82 -6.74
CA TRP A 105 2.59 -16.39 -7.91
C TRP A 105 1.30 -15.65 -8.27
N PRO A 106 0.39 -15.36 -7.31
CA PRO A 106 -0.72 -14.43 -7.52
C PRO A 106 -0.31 -13.06 -8.08
N LEU A 107 0.78 -12.45 -7.59
CA LEU A 107 1.32 -11.21 -8.16
C LEU A 107 1.68 -11.39 -9.63
N LEU A 108 2.55 -12.35 -9.96
CA LEU A 108 3.05 -12.52 -11.32
C LEU A 108 1.90 -12.76 -12.32
N ARG A 109 0.91 -13.58 -11.94
CA ARG A 109 -0.30 -13.78 -12.73
C ARG A 109 -1.06 -12.47 -12.97
N THR A 110 -1.24 -11.65 -11.93
CA THR A 110 -2.02 -10.40 -12.02
C THR A 110 -1.24 -9.28 -12.73
N TYR A 111 0.09 -9.32 -12.66
CA TYR A 111 1.00 -8.39 -13.32
C TYR A 111 1.07 -8.63 -14.83
N PHE A 112 1.15 -9.89 -15.26
CA PHE A 112 1.14 -10.25 -16.69
C PHE A 112 -0.26 -10.31 -17.33
N TRP A 113 -1.33 -10.50 -16.55
CA TRP A 113 -2.72 -10.36 -16.98
C TRP A 113 -3.47 -9.27 -16.18
N PRO A 114 -3.15 -7.97 -16.41
CA PRO A 114 -3.68 -6.85 -15.63
C PRO A 114 -5.16 -6.57 -15.94
N SER A 115 -6.02 -6.62 -14.92
CA SER A 115 -7.47 -6.39 -15.05
C SER A 115 -7.86 -4.94 -15.38
N PHE A 116 -6.93 -3.99 -15.23
CA PHE A 116 -7.16 -2.56 -15.38
C PHE A 116 -6.64 -1.94 -16.68
N LEU A 117 -6.01 -2.75 -17.55
CA LEU A 117 -5.47 -2.24 -18.82
C LEU A 117 -6.54 -1.56 -19.69
N ARG A 118 -7.78 -2.07 -19.64
CA ARG A 118 -8.95 -1.53 -20.35
C ARG A 118 -9.39 -0.13 -19.88
N TYR A 119 -8.90 0.34 -18.73
CA TYR A 119 -9.17 1.65 -18.17
C TYR A 119 -7.94 2.58 -18.22
N GLY A 120 -6.86 2.19 -18.91
CA GLY A 120 -5.60 2.93 -18.91
C GLY A 120 -4.83 2.87 -17.60
N GLY A 121 -5.22 1.97 -16.68
CA GLY A 121 -4.59 1.83 -15.37
C GLY A 121 -3.17 1.27 -15.46
N LYS A 122 -2.23 1.92 -14.77
CA LYS A 122 -0.83 1.50 -14.64
C LYS A 122 -0.65 0.83 -13.28
N ALA A 123 -0.19 -0.40 -13.23
CA ALA A 123 0.23 -1.01 -11.96
C ALA A 123 1.45 -0.24 -11.44
N ILE A 124 1.34 0.33 -10.23
CA ILE A 124 2.38 1.18 -9.61
C ILE A 124 3.00 0.59 -8.34
N ALA A 125 2.28 -0.30 -7.66
CA ALA A 125 2.74 -0.91 -6.42
C ALA A 125 2.08 -2.28 -6.20
N TRP A 126 2.69 -3.07 -5.34
CA TRP A 126 2.09 -4.26 -4.77
C TRP A 126 1.73 -4.00 -3.30
N VAL A 127 0.56 -4.46 -2.86
CA VAL A 127 0.25 -4.60 -1.44
C VAL A 127 0.05 -6.07 -1.12
N HIS A 128 0.61 -6.52 -0.01
CA HIS A 128 0.24 -7.79 0.60
C HIS A 128 0.27 -7.73 2.12
N SER A 129 -0.39 -8.71 2.74
CA SER A 129 -0.37 -8.90 4.17
C SER A 129 0.56 -10.04 4.57
N HIS A 130 1.19 -9.91 5.74
CA HIS A 130 1.91 -11.00 6.39
C HIS A 130 1.02 -11.65 7.48
N PRO A 131 1.16 -12.98 7.71
CA PRO A 131 0.37 -13.71 8.69
C PRO A 131 0.82 -13.45 10.14
N ASP A 132 0.19 -14.10 11.10
CA ASP A 132 0.65 -14.15 12.49
C ASP A 132 1.99 -14.88 12.57
N CYS A 133 2.99 -14.28 13.19
CA CYS A 133 4.29 -14.89 13.46
C CYS A 133 4.25 -15.75 14.73
N GLN A 134 5.29 -16.58 14.94
CA GLN A 134 5.45 -17.29 16.21
C GLN A 134 5.83 -16.29 17.32
N PRO A 135 5.44 -16.53 18.60
CA PRO A 135 5.83 -15.66 19.70
C PRO A 135 7.35 -15.46 19.78
N GLY A 136 7.79 -14.21 19.92
CA GLY A 136 9.21 -13.84 19.94
C GLY A 136 9.84 -13.67 18.54
N TYR A 137 9.06 -13.77 17.46
CA TYR A 137 9.50 -13.45 16.10
C TYR A 137 8.73 -12.25 15.55
N HIS A 138 9.33 -11.60 14.56
CA HIS A 138 8.81 -10.45 13.85
C HIS A 138 8.65 -10.77 12.37
N ASN A 139 7.64 -10.17 11.72
CA ASN A 139 7.44 -10.22 10.27
C ASN A 139 6.83 -8.92 9.73
N ASP A 140 7.02 -7.83 10.45
CA ASP A 140 6.66 -6.45 10.10
C ASP A 140 7.77 -5.76 9.29
N PHE A 141 8.37 -6.51 8.36
CA PHE A 141 9.36 -6.03 7.41
C PHE A 141 9.25 -6.80 6.07
N PRO A 142 9.65 -6.22 4.93
CA PRO A 142 9.60 -6.90 3.63
C PRO A 142 10.63 -8.04 3.51
N SER A 143 10.21 -9.12 2.84
CA SER A 143 11.06 -10.25 2.49
C SER A 143 12.04 -9.91 1.35
N LYS A 144 13.01 -10.79 1.08
CA LYS A 144 13.93 -10.63 -0.07
C LYS A 144 13.19 -10.71 -1.40
N GLU A 145 12.14 -11.50 -1.43
CA GLU A 145 11.19 -11.68 -2.52
C GLU A 145 10.43 -10.38 -2.80
N ASP A 146 9.99 -9.66 -1.75
CA ASP A 146 9.33 -8.35 -1.89
C ASP A 146 10.27 -7.30 -2.48
N LEU A 147 11.53 -7.26 -2.03
CA LEU A 147 12.56 -6.38 -2.57
C LEU A 147 12.98 -6.74 -4.01
N PHE A 148 12.70 -7.96 -4.46
CA PHE A 148 12.85 -8.31 -5.87
C PHE A 148 11.73 -7.71 -6.74
N LEU A 149 10.52 -7.52 -6.20
CA LEU A 149 9.38 -6.93 -6.94
C LEU A 149 9.64 -5.48 -7.36
N LEU A 150 10.41 -4.72 -6.57
CA LEU A 150 10.86 -3.35 -6.90
C LEU A 150 11.76 -3.29 -8.15
N LYS A 151 12.21 -4.44 -8.68
CA LYS A 151 12.94 -4.54 -9.95
C LYS A 151 12.03 -4.78 -11.15
N LEU A 152 10.73 -5.02 -10.93
CA LEU A 152 9.76 -5.16 -12.01
C LEU A 152 9.42 -3.77 -12.59
N PRO A 153 9.35 -3.60 -13.92
CA PRO A 153 8.98 -2.33 -14.53
C PRO A 153 7.69 -1.76 -13.95
N ARG A 154 7.68 -0.45 -13.65
CA ARG A 154 6.53 0.31 -13.11
C ARG A 154 6.11 -0.03 -11.68
N ILE A 155 6.65 -1.08 -11.04
CA ILE A 155 6.44 -1.29 -9.60
C ILE A 155 7.42 -0.38 -8.85
N HIS A 156 6.90 0.69 -8.26
CA HIS A 156 7.66 1.72 -7.56
C HIS A 156 7.71 1.50 -6.05
N GLU A 157 6.79 0.70 -5.50
CA GLU A 157 6.66 0.44 -4.06
C GLU A 157 6.11 -0.97 -3.80
N VAL A 158 6.47 -1.52 -2.64
CA VAL A 158 5.78 -2.68 -2.05
C VAL A 158 5.33 -2.34 -0.64
N TYR A 159 4.06 -2.56 -0.35
CA TYR A 159 3.44 -2.31 0.94
C TYR A 159 3.16 -3.62 1.67
N VAL A 160 3.72 -3.78 2.87
CA VAL A 160 3.52 -4.93 3.75
C VAL A 160 2.55 -4.56 4.86
N VAL A 161 1.49 -5.35 5.03
CA VAL A 161 0.45 -5.16 6.06
C VAL A 161 0.45 -6.36 7.01
N PRO A 162 1.26 -6.35 8.08
CA PRO A 162 1.33 -7.49 8.98
C PRO A 162 0.04 -7.65 9.80
N TYR A 163 -0.32 -8.90 10.12
CA TYR A 163 -1.49 -9.23 10.94
C TYR A 163 -1.40 -8.57 12.33
N LYS A 164 -0.22 -8.66 12.95
CA LYS A 164 0.19 -7.93 14.16
C LYS A 164 1.48 -7.19 13.88
N TYR A 165 1.61 -6.00 14.44
CA TYR A 165 2.82 -5.17 14.39
C TYR A 165 3.14 -4.72 15.81
N CYS A 166 4.41 -4.43 16.08
CA CYS A 166 4.82 -3.93 17.39
C CYS A 166 4.41 -2.47 17.61
N CYS A 167 4.40 -2.02 18.88
CA CYS A 167 4.01 -0.63 19.22
C CYS A 167 4.91 0.44 18.58
N GLU A 168 6.15 0.08 18.22
CA GLU A 168 7.14 0.94 17.55
C GLU A 168 7.14 0.75 16.02
N SER A 169 6.29 -0.15 15.51
CA SER A 169 6.21 -0.54 14.11
C SER A 169 5.03 0.11 13.41
N TYR A 170 5.10 0.20 12.09
CA TYR A 170 4.06 0.79 11.27
C TYR A 170 3.01 -0.24 10.88
N ALA A 171 1.73 0.13 10.97
CA ALA A 171 0.62 -0.73 10.57
C ALA A 171 0.64 -1.08 9.06
N ILE A 172 1.35 -0.28 8.27
CA ILE A 172 1.66 -0.47 6.85
C ILE A 172 3.16 -0.15 6.70
N ILE A 173 3.99 -1.13 6.36
CA ILE A 173 5.42 -0.95 6.12
C ILE A 173 5.68 -0.76 4.63
N ARG A 174 6.55 0.19 4.29
CA ARG A 174 6.96 0.50 2.92
C ARG A 174 8.31 -0.12 2.62
N ALA A 175 8.46 -0.74 1.45
CA ALA A 175 9.72 -1.34 1.02
C ALA A 175 10.78 -0.30 0.62
N SER A 176 10.39 0.95 0.35
CA SER A 176 11.34 2.06 0.21
C SER A 176 11.91 2.56 1.54
N ALA A 177 11.13 2.52 2.63
CA ALA A 177 11.43 3.16 3.92
C ALA A 177 12.13 2.20 4.89
N LYS A 178 13.39 1.87 4.60
CA LYS A 178 14.16 0.83 5.34
C LYS A 178 14.41 1.15 6.81
N ASP A 179 14.42 2.43 7.15
CA ASP A 179 14.50 2.97 8.50
C ASP A 179 13.26 2.66 9.36
N THR A 180 12.14 2.29 8.73
CA THR A 180 10.89 1.89 9.41
C THR A 180 10.78 0.40 9.72
N TRP A 181 11.77 -0.41 9.32
CA TRP A 181 11.73 -1.86 9.47
C TRP A 181 12.28 -2.28 10.83
N LEU A 182 11.53 -3.06 11.59
CA LEU A 182 12.06 -3.75 12.78
C LEU A 182 12.75 -5.06 12.36
N HIS A 183 13.76 -5.47 13.13
CA HIS A 183 14.68 -6.58 12.82
C HIS A 183 14.81 -7.55 14.00
#